data_AF-A0A9E4BEI0-F1
#
_entry.id   AF-A0A9E4BEI0-F1
#
_cell.length_a   1.000
_cell.length_b   1.000
_cell.length_c   1.000
_cell.angle_alpha   90.00
_cell.angle_beta   90.00
_cell.angle_gamma   90.00
#
_symmetry.space_group_name_H-M   'P 1'
#
loop_
_entity.id
_entity.type
_entity.pdbx_description
1 polymer ?
#
loop_
_entity_poly.entity_id
_entity_poly.type
_entity_poly.pdbx_seq_one_letter_code
_entity_poly.pdbx_strand_id
1 'polypeptide(L)' 'MAKLDKLKEEIGWMKIIFGILVAIDISLVAWLAQNYKTATFLVIICAIGAFGTTIGIVWVNKSAYRKINKLEDL' A
#
# COMPACT_ATOMS: atom_id res chain seq x y z
N MET A 1 20.86 13.33 16.23
CA MET A 1 20.53 11.94 16.60
C MET A 1 19.03 11.75 16.74
N ALA A 2 18.34 12.34 17.74
CA ALA A 2 16.89 12.11 17.96
C ALA A 2 15.94 12.30 16.74
N LYS A 3 16.16 13.31 15.89
CA LYS A 3 15.32 13.52 14.68
C LYS A 3 15.54 12.45 13.60
N LEU A 4 16.78 11.98 13.48
CA LEU A 4 17.19 11.00 12.47
C LEU A 4 16.70 9.60 12.85
N ASP A 5 16.77 9.26 14.14
CA ASP A 5 16.25 8.01 14.69
C ASP A 5 14.72 7.93 14.55
N LYS A 6 14.01 9.02 14.88
CA LYS A 6 12.56 9.11 14.69
C LYS A 6 12.15 8.95 13.23
N LEU A 7 12.89 9.56 12.29
CA LEU A 7 12.59 9.47 10.87
C LEU A 7 12.83 8.06 10.32
N LYS A 8 13.88 7.36 10.79
CA LYS A 8 14.12 5.95 10.47
C LYS A 8 13.01 5.04 10.97
N GLU A 9 12.52 5.27 12.19
CA GLU A 9 11.41 4.50 12.76
C GLU A 9 10.12 4.71 11.96
N GLU A 10 9.80 5.95 11.59
CA GLU A 10 8.64 6.27 10.74
C GLU A 10 8.71 5.59 9.36
N ILE A 11 9.90 5.51 8.75
CA ILE A 11 10.11 4.80 7.48
C ILE A 11 9.96 3.28 7.69
N GLY A 12 10.46 2.75 8.81
CA GLY A 12 10.28 1.35 9.19
C GLY A 12 8.81 0.96 9.29
N TRP A 13 8.01 1.78 9.98
CA TRP A 13 6.55 1.61 10.06
C TRP A 13 5.88 1.69 8.68
N MET A 14 6.29 2.62 7.81
CA MET A 14 5.77 2.72 6.45
C MET A 14 6.04 1.47 5.61
N LYS A 15 7.22 0.84 5.76
CA LYS A 15 7.54 -0.42 5.04
C LYS A 15 6.60 -1.56 5.45
N ILE A 16 6.28 -1.67 6.74
CA ILE A 16 5.34 -2.69 7.24
C ILE A 16 3.95 -2.47 6.64
N ILE A 17 3.43 -1.24 6.72
CA ILE A 17 2.11 -0.90 6.17
C ILE A 17 2.07 -1.14 4.65
N PHE A 18 3.14 -0.78 3.94
CA PHE A 18 3.27 -1.04 2.51
C PHE A 18 3.18 -2.54 2.20
N GLY A 19 3.92 -3.37 2.93
CA GLY A 19 3.87 -4.83 2.75
C GLY A 19 2.48 -5.42 3.00
N ILE A 20 1.80 -4.96 4.05
CA ILE A 20 0.42 -5.40 4.35
C ILE A 20 -0.54 -4.98 3.23
N LEU A 21 -0.46 -3.73 2.76
CA LEU A 21 -1.31 -3.25 1.66
C LEU A 21 -1.08 -4.05 0.38
N VAL A 22 0.17 -4.35 0.02
CA VAL A 22 0.51 -5.19 -1.14
C VAL A 22 -0.08 -6.59 -0.99
N ALA A 23 0.02 -7.20 0.20
CA ALA A 23 -0.57 -8.52 0.44
C ALA A 23 -2.10 -8.53 0.29
N ILE A 24 -2.78 -7.49 0.80
CA ILE A 24 -4.23 -7.31 0.65
C ILE A 24 -4.59 -7.15 -0.84
N ASP A 25 -3.86 -6.30 -1.56
CA ASP A 25 -4.10 -6.01 -2.98
C ASP A 25 -3.96 -7.28 -3.84
N ILE A 26 -2.87 -8.03 -3.66
CA ILE A 26 -2.66 -9.33 -4.33
C ILE A 26 -3.80 -10.30 -4.01
N SER A 27 -4.25 -10.35 -2.75
CA SER A 27 -5.34 -11.24 -2.34
C SER A 27 -6.67 -10.88 -3.00
N LEU A 28 -6.98 -9.58 -3.10
CA LEU A 28 -8.17 -9.08 -3.79
C LEU A 28 -8.13 -9.39 -5.28
N VAL A 29 -6.99 -9.14 -5.93
CA VAL A 29 -6.79 -9.43 -7.36
C VAL A 29 -6.91 -10.93 -7.62
N ALA A 30 -6.31 -11.78 -6.77
CA ALA A 30 -6.40 -13.23 -6.89
C ALA A 30 -7.84 -13.74 -6.73
N TRP A 31 -8.61 -13.17 -5.80
CA TRP A 31 -10.02 -13.52 -5.65
C TRP A 31 -10.84 -13.08 -6.87
N LEU A 32 -10.58 -11.89 -7.40
CA LEU A 32 -11.25 -11.35 -8.58
C LEU A 32 -10.98 -12.21 -9.82
N ALA A 33 -9.74 -12.65 -10.02
CA ALA A 33 -9.34 -13.53 -11.11
C ALA A 33 -10.02 -14.92 -11.07
N GLN A 34 -10.45 -15.37 -9.89
CA GLN A 34 -11.21 -16.62 -9.74
C GLN A 34 -12.72 -16.43 -9.93
N ASN A 35 -13.24 -15.23 -9.64
CA ASN A 35 -14.69 -14.98 -9.58
C ASN A 35 -15.21 -14.02 -10.67
N TYR A 36 -14.37 -13.61 -11.63
CA TYR A 36 -14.72 -12.61 -12.65
C TYR A 36 -15.91 -12.96 -13.55
N LYS A 37 -16.19 -14.26 -13.74
CA LYS A 37 -17.31 -14.70 -14.59
C LYS A 37 -18.67 -14.49 -13.93
N THR A 38 -18.70 -14.23 -12.63
CA THR A 38 -19.93 -14.04 -11.87
C THR A 38 -20.30 -12.55 -11.88
N ALA A 39 -21.41 -12.19 -12.52
CA ALA A 39 -21.90 -10.80 -12.56
C ALA A 39 -22.62 -10.44 -11.24
N THR A 40 -21.91 -10.52 -10.11
CA THR A 40 -22.43 -10.18 -8.79
C THR A 40 -21.92 -8.81 -8.35
N PHE A 41 -22.76 -8.07 -7.61
CA PHE A 41 -22.39 -6.81 -6.94
C PHE A 41 -21.07 -6.90 -6.13
N LEU A 42 -20.78 -8.07 -5.55
CA LEU A 42 -19.52 -8.38 -4.86
C LEU A 42 -18.27 -8.21 -5.74
N VAL A 43 -18.31 -8.61 -7.01
CA VAL A 43 -17.16 -8.47 -7.92
C VAL A 43 -16.85 -7.00 -8.19
N ILE A 44 -17.90 -6.17 -8.32
CA ILE A 44 -17.76 -4.72 -8.49
C ILE A 44 -17.14 -4.09 -7.23
N ILE A 45 -17.61 -4.47 -6.04
CA ILE A 45 -17.03 -3.99 -4.77
C ILE A 45 -15.57 -4.41 -4.66
N CYS A 46 -15.23 -5.66 -4.96
CA CYS A 46 -13.86 -6.15 -4.90
C CYS A 46 -12.95 -5.44 -5.92
N ALA A 47 -13.45 -5.12 -7.12
CA ALA A 47 -12.70 -4.35 -8.11
C ALA A 47 -12.40 -2.93 -7.62
N ILE A 48 -13.40 -2.25 -7.04
CA ILE A 48 -13.23 -0.91 -6.44
C ILE A 48 -12.26 -0.98 -5.26
N GLY A 49 -12.38 -2.02 -4.43
CA GLY A 49 -11.49 -2.29 -3.31
C GLY A 49 -10.04 -2.45 -3.77
N ALA A 50 -9.78 -3.30 -4.77
CA ALA A 50 -8.46 -3.51 -5.35
C ALA A 50 -7.88 -2.20 -5.94
N PHE A 51 -8.71 -1.43 -6.64
CA PHE A 51 -8.29 -0.13 -7.16
C PHE A 51 -7.92 0.86 -6.03
N GLY A 52 -8.72 0.88 -4.96
CA GLY A 52 -8.46 1.70 -3.78
C GLY A 52 -7.19 1.29 -3.04
N THR A 53 -6.95 -0.01 -2.87
CA THR A 53 -5.72 -0.53 -2.24
C THR A 53 -4.49 -0.19 -3.06
N THR A 54 -4.58 -0.30 -4.39
CA THR A 54 -3.49 0.11 -5.29
C THR A 54 -3.16 1.60 -5.14
N ILE A 55 -4.16 2.48 -5.06
CA ILE A 55 -3.93 3.92 -4.80
C ILE A 55 -3.25 4.13 -3.43
N GLY A 56 -3.71 3.41 -2.40
CA GLY A 56 -3.12 3.43 -1.07
C GLY A 56 -1.64 3.04 -1.07
N ILE A 57 -1.29 1.97 -1.79
CA ILE A 57 0.10 1.50 -1.99
C ILE A 57 0.95 2.60 -2.63
N VAL A 58 0.47 3.20 -3.72
CA VAL A 58 1.18 4.29 -4.42
C VAL A 58 1.39 5.49 -3.50
N TRP A 59 0.39 5.85 -2.71
CA TRP A 59 0.48 6.97 -1.77
C TRP A 59 1.48 6.71 -0.64
N VAL A 60 1.43 5.52 -0.02
CA VAL A 60 2.39 5.11 1.01
C VAL A 60 3.81 5.09 0.44
N ASN A 61 3.99 4.55 -0.77
CA ASN A 61 5.29 4.53 -1.44
C ASN A 61 5.83 5.95 -1.66
N LYS A 62 5.01 6.85 -2.20
CA LYS A 62 5.39 8.25 -2.43
C LYS A 62 5.74 8.98 -1.13
N SER A 63 4.99 8.68 -0.05
CA SER A 63 5.24 9.24 1.27
C SER A 63 6.55 8.72 1.88
N ALA A 64 6.82 7.43 1.73
CA ALA A 64 8.07 6.81 2.16
C ALA A 64 9.28 7.41 1.43
N TYR A 65 9.22 7.53 0.10
CA TYR A 65 10.28 8.18 -0.70
C TYR A 65 10.50 9.64 -0.30
N ARG A 66 9.43 10.40 -0.04
CA ARG A 66 9.57 11.78 0.45
C ARG A 66 10.30 11.85 1.79
N LYS A 67 10.08 10.88 2.69
CA LYS A 67 10.79 10.81 3.98
C LYS A 67 12.23 10.34 3.82
N ILE A 68 12.51 9.45 2.87
CA ILE A 68 13.86 9.01 2.53
C ILE A 68 14.67 10.17 1.94
N ASN A 69 14.13 10.94 0.99
CA ASN A 69 14.84 12.10 0.44
C ASN A 69 15.16 13.14 1.53
N LYS A 70 14.24 13.33 2.50
CA LYS A 70 14.52 14.19 3.66
C LYS A 70 15.63 13.66 4.58
N LEU A 71 15.89 12.35 4.60
CA LEU A 71 17.06 11.79 5.28
C LEU A 71 18.35 12.05 4.50
N GLU A 72 18.28 12.05 3.18
CA GLU A 72 19.44 12.29 2.31
C GLU A 72 19.89 13.76 2.33
N ASP A 73 18.93 14.70 2.48
CA ASP A 73 19.19 16.14 2.63
C ASP A 73 19.69 16.57 4.03
N LEU A 74 19.66 15.67 5.04
CA LEU A 74 20.00 15.94 6.45
C LEU A 74 21.37 15.39 6.85
#